data_AF-A0A1Y0IBA2-F1
#
_entry.id   AF-A0A1Y0IBA2-F1
#
_cell.length_a   1.000
_cell.length_b   1.000
_cell.length_c   1.000
_cell.angle_alpha   90.00
_cell.angle_beta   90.00
_cell.angle_gamma   90.00
#
_symmetry.space_group_name_H-M   'P 1'
#
loop_
_entity.id
_entity.type
_entity.pdbx_description
1 polymer ?
#
loop_
_entity_poly.entity_id
_entity_poly.type
_entity_poly.pdbx_seq_one_letter_code
_entity_poly.pdbx_strand_id
1 'polypeptide(L)'
;MKSCTERTRLTLFALFLWALTSNSYAIEPTSRISVSYGDWAPFTGKDIAHGGILTELVRQAFMKSGYTVIPQAMGWSEALEHTRKQTTDVSIGWLYSPERANDFAYSESIAYTKNVFFHHRELPVSWDRLSDLALLRIGVTKGYYYGERFEQAHSDKTIRVFVADTDADNMRKLVQGEIDLFPLDNFVGRHLLETLYPRDILEITYDENPLLMEPLHLIISQQHPKRTQIMNAFNRGMKALKRSGEHSRILTELQTLLAVERLRLITEDYAPFNYLNEQNQVTGISIEIMNRIMARLGVDRKVGPESVYPWIRAYTEIQRTPNAAIFSITRTPERESLFKWVGPILRSDIVLTGKKSSHLSSIAPEALGNVKICVIPADVAEQTLRLRDIPNRKLIRVNTPYSCAEMLKRGRVDLWAYGRETARWYLNKVGENLSEYEETYALTESSQYIAFNKAVPENVIGRFQEALEYLQLSGELKEIMHYYLSQLPEPDLH
;
A
#
# COMPACT_ATOMS: atom_id res chain seq x y z
N MET A 1 37.05 71.23 -60.69
CA MET A 1 36.75 69.79 -60.71
C MET A 1 36.69 69.34 -59.27
N LYS A 2 35.47 69.02 -58.81
CA LYS A 2 35.01 69.18 -57.43
C LYS A 2 35.19 67.89 -56.63
N SER A 3 36.02 67.90 -55.58
CA SER A 3 35.79 67.09 -54.38
C SER A 3 35.32 68.05 -53.28
N CYS A 4 34.01 68.11 -53.10
CA CYS A 4 33.30 69.00 -52.19
C CYS A 4 33.44 68.51 -50.74
N THR A 5 33.88 69.42 -49.84
CA THR A 5 33.24 69.87 -48.57
C THR A 5 32.67 68.81 -47.60
N GLU A 6 32.68 68.94 -46.28
CA GLU A 6 33.26 69.84 -45.28
C GLU A 6 32.85 69.22 -43.92
N ARG A 7 33.59 69.53 -42.87
CA ARG A 7 33.10 69.42 -41.48
C ARG A 7 31.89 70.34 -41.31
N THR A 8 30.92 70.02 -40.43
CA THR A 8 30.59 70.79 -39.20
C THR A 8 29.34 70.22 -38.50
N ARG A 9 29.42 70.22 -37.17
CA ARG A 9 28.46 69.82 -36.12
C ARG A 9 27.08 70.51 -36.24
N LEU A 10 26.01 69.89 -35.76
CA LEU A 10 25.05 70.49 -34.79
C LEU A 10 23.95 69.48 -34.34
N THR A 11 24.02 69.15 -33.04
CA THR A 11 22.95 69.02 -32.01
C THR A 11 21.54 68.50 -32.35
N LEU A 12 21.08 67.45 -31.64
CA LEU A 12 19.75 67.28 -30.98
C LEU A 12 19.55 65.82 -30.55
N PHE A 13 19.74 65.47 -29.27
CA PHE A 13 18.70 65.32 -28.23
C PHE A 13 17.57 64.32 -28.56
N ALA A 14 17.62 63.18 -27.85
CA ALA A 14 16.50 62.36 -27.35
C ALA A 14 15.47 61.77 -28.34
N LEU A 15 15.55 60.43 -28.52
CA LEU A 15 14.45 59.49 -28.20
C LEU A 15 14.97 58.05 -28.34
N PHE A 16 15.44 57.50 -27.22
CA PHE A 16 15.78 56.09 -27.09
C PHE A 16 14.47 55.31 -26.87
N LEU A 17 13.77 54.97 -27.96
CA LEU A 17 12.67 54.00 -27.93
C LEU A 17 13.30 52.60 -27.92
N TRP A 18 13.70 52.16 -26.72
CA TRP A 18 14.04 50.77 -26.47
C TRP A 18 12.74 49.97 -26.56
N ALA A 19 12.52 49.34 -27.72
CA ALA A 19 11.48 48.34 -27.89
C ALA A 19 11.82 47.15 -26.98
N LEU A 20 11.29 47.19 -25.75
CA LEU A 20 11.05 46.02 -24.92
C LEU A 20 10.11 45.09 -25.67
N THR A 21 10.68 44.26 -26.55
CA THR A 21 10.01 43.01 -26.95
C THR A 21 10.08 42.11 -25.74
N SER A 22 9.06 42.23 -24.90
CA SER A 22 8.67 41.16 -24.00
C SER A 22 8.45 39.93 -24.86
N ASN A 23 9.43 39.03 -24.89
CA ASN A 23 9.21 37.64 -25.23
C ASN A 23 8.30 37.06 -24.13
N SER A 24 7.02 37.43 -24.18
CA SER A 24 5.97 36.57 -23.64
C SER A 24 6.07 35.32 -24.49
N TYR A 25 6.63 34.25 -23.92
CA TYR A 25 6.36 32.90 -24.42
C TYR A 25 4.84 32.75 -24.37
N ALA A 26 4.18 33.02 -25.49
CA ALA A 26 2.81 32.61 -25.68
C ALA A 26 2.84 31.09 -25.54
N ILE A 27 2.27 30.59 -24.45
CA ILE A 27 2.01 29.16 -24.27
C ILE A 27 1.15 28.78 -25.49
N GLU A 28 1.73 28.05 -26.46
CA GLU A 28 0.96 27.56 -27.60
C GLU A 28 -0.28 26.82 -27.07
N PRO A 29 -1.47 27.01 -27.69
CA PRO A 29 -2.66 26.30 -27.24
C PRO A 29 -2.40 24.79 -27.36
N THR A 30 -2.23 24.13 -26.21
CA THR A 30 -2.07 22.68 -26.16
C THR A 30 -3.27 22.02 -26.84
N SER A 31 -3.00 21.17 -27.83
CA SER A 31 -4.08 20.47 -28.53
C SER A 31 -4.81 19.59 -27.53
N ARG A 32 -6.13 19.76 -27.40
CA ARG A 32 -6.93 18.97 -26.48
C ARG A 32 -7.26 17.63 -27.11
N ILE A 33 -7.22 16.56 -26.33
CA ILE A 33 -7.60 15.22 -26.77
C ILE A 33 -8.54 14.57 -25.75
N SER A 34 -9.69 14.10 -26.21
CA SER A 34 -10.67 13.39 -25.41
C SER A 34 -10.34 11.90 -25.34
N VAL A 35 -10.23 11.36 -24.12
CA VAL A 35 -9.80 9.99 -23.84
C VAL A 35 -10.88 9.28 -23.04
N SER A 36 -11.56 8.30 -23.64
CA SER A 36 -12.60 7.51 -22.95
C SER A 36 -12.08 6.19 -22.40
N TYR A 37 -12.66 5.72 -21.28
CA TYR A 37 -12.29 4.45 -20.66
C TYR A 37 -13.41 3.89 -19.78
N GLY A 38 -13.39 2.56 -19.59
CA GLY A 38 -14.20 1.85 -18.61
C GLY A 38 -13.64 1.94 -17.19
N ASP A 39 -14.49 1.67 -16.19
CA ASP A 39 -14.03 1.47 -14.82
C ASP A 39 -13.33 0.12 -14.69
N TRP A 40 -12.08 0.14 -14.24
CA TRP A 40 -11.21 -1.02 -14.14
C TRP A 40 -10.11 -0.76 -13.11
N ALA A 41 -10.56 -0.42 -11.90
CA ALA A 41 -9.69 -0.09 -10.80
C ALA A 41 -8.67 -1.22 -10.52
N PRO A 42 -7.38 -0.91 -10.37
CA PRO A 42 -6.82 0.43 -10.18
C PRO A 42 -6.27 1.10 -11.47
N PHE A 43 -6.45 0.50 -12.63
CA PHE A 43 -5.86 0.97 -13.89
C PHE A 43 -6.59 2.16 -14.48
N THR A 44 -7.92 2.13 -14.43
CA THR A 44 -8.80 3.22 -14.87
C THR A 44 -10.00 3.32 -13.93
N GLY A 45 -10.54 4.52 -13.71
CA GLY A 45 -11.74 4.69 -12.89
C GLY A 45 -12.05 6.15 -12.63
N LYS A 46 -13.34 6.45 -12.39
CA LYS A 46 -13.80 7.83 -12.18
C LYS A 46 -13.35 8.40 -10.83
N ASP A 47 -13.39 7.57 -9.79
CA ASP A 47 -13.16 7.96 -8.40
C ASP A 47 -11.75 7.58 -7.92
N ILE A 48 -10.81 7.46 -8.86
CA ILE A 48 -9.40 7.13 -8.61
C ILE A 48 -8.55 8.37 -8.88
N ALA A 49 -7.57 8.65 -8.02
CA ALA A 49 -6.62 9.73 -8.24
C ALA A 49 -6.01 9.65 -9.65
N HIS A 50 -6.02 10.79 -10.36
CA HIS A 50 -5.57 10.90 -11.77
C HIS A 50 -6.30 9.98 -12.78
N GLY A 51 -7.44 9.40 -12.39
CA GLY A 51 -8.20 8.46 -13.22
C GLY A 51 -7.58 7.06 -13.33
N GLY A 52 -6.60 6.71 -12.48
CA GLY A 52 -5.93 5.41 -12.46
C GLY A 52 -4.60 5.34 -13.22
N ILE A 53 -3.92 4.20 -13.06
CA ILE A 53 -2.55 3.96 -13.58
C ILE A 53 -2.43 4.21 -15.09
N LEU A 54 -3.32 3.65 -15.90
CA LEU A 54 -3.25 3.76 -17.35
C LEU A 54 -3.58 5.18 -17.81
N THR A 55 -4.56 5.82 -17.17
CA THR A 55 -4.93 7.21 -17.48
C THR A 55 -3.76 8.15 -17.26
N GLU A 56 -3.01 7.98 -16.17
CA GLU A 56 -1.83 8.78 -15.88
C GLU A 56 -0.69 8.54 -16.90
N LEU A 57 -0.40 7.28 -17.25
CA LEU A 57 0.58 6.97 -18.30
C LEU A 57 0.22 7.59 -19.65
N VAL A 58 -1.07 7.53 -20.02
CA VAL A 58 -1.59 8.11 -21.26
C VAL A 58 -1.49 9.63 -21.23
N ARG A 59 -1.85 10.26 -20.11
CA ARG A 59 -1.72 11.70 -19.91
C ARG A 59 -0.27 12.16 -20.10
N GLN A 60 0.68 11.49 -19.45
CA GLN A 60 2.10 11.82 -19.55
C GLN A 60 2.62 11.64 -20.98
N ALA A 61 2.22 10.57 -21.68
CA ALA A 61 2.61 10.34 -23.07
C ALA A 61 2.12 11.45 -23.99
N PHE A 62 0.86 11.86 -23.87
CA PHE A 62 0.29 12.96 -24.66
C PHE A 62 0.92 14.31 -24.33
N MET A 63 1.20 14.58 -23.05
CA MET A 63 1.86 15.82 -22.62
C MET A 63 3.27 15.98 -23.21
N LYS A 64 4.05 14.89 -23.31
CA LYS A 64 5.37 14.92 -24.00
C LYS A 64 5.25 15.31 -25.48
N SER A 65 4.06 15.21 -26.06
CA SER A 65 3.75 15.56 -27.45
C SER A 65 2.88 16.82 -27.58
N GLY A 66 2.74 17.63 -26.53
CA GLY A 66 2.04 18.92 -26.58
C GLY A 66 0.51 18.84 -26.48
N TYR A 67 -0.04 17.72 -26.04
CA TYR A 67 -1.48 17.53 -25.87
C TYR A 67 -1.90 17.64 -24.40
N THR A 68 -3.11 18.17 -24.20
CA THR A 68 -3.81 18.13 -22.91
C THR A 68 -4.93 17.10 -22.96
N VAL A 69 -4.86 16.09 -22.08
CA VAL A 69 -5.86 15.02 -22.01
C VAL A 69 -7.11 15.47 -21.26
N ILE A 70 -8.27 15.20 -21.85
CA ILE A 70 -9.60 15.32 -21.23
C ILE A 70 -10.14 13.91 -21.00
N PRO A 71 -10.02 13.36 -19.77
CA PRO A 71 -10.50 12.02 -19.47
C PRO A 71 -12.03 11.98 -19.41
N GLN A 72 -12.63 10.90 -19.89
CA GLN A 72 -14.08 10.64 -19.85
C GLN A 72 -14.34 9.19 -19.42
N ALA A 73 -14.64 9.00 -18.13
CA ALA A 73 -15.04 7.70 -17.60
C ALA A 73 -16.48 7.36 -18.03
N MET A 74 -16.69 6.16 -18.57
CA MET A 74 -17.98 5.67 -19.06
C MET A 74 -18.02 4.14 -19.08
N GLY A 75 -19.10 3.50 -19.54
CA GLY A 75 -19.11 2.04 -19.71
C GLY A 75 -18.21 1.57 -20.86
N TRP A 76 -17.65 0.35 -20.80
CA TRP A 76 -16.77 -0.17 -21.86
C TRP A 76 -17.42 -0.14 -23.25
N SER A 77 -18.68 -0.58 -23.37
CA SER A 77 -19.42 -0.52 -24.63
C SER A 77 -19.66 0.91 -25.11
N GLU A 78 -19.86 1.85 -24.19
CA GLU A 78 -20.03 3.27 -24.50
C GLU A 78 -18.72 3.89 -24.99
N ALA A 79 -17.59 3.60 -24.33
CA ALA A 79 -16.26 4.06 -24.73
C ALA A 79 -15.88 3.62 -26.15
N LEU A 80 -16.15 2.35 -26.47
CA LEU A 80 -15.93 1.81 -27.82
C LEU A 80 -16.80 2.53 -28.85
N GLU A 81 -18.08 2.75 -28.53
CA GLU A 81 -19.04 3.37 -29.45
C GLU A 81 -18.79 4.87 -29.66
N HIS A 82 -18.45 5.60 -28.60
CA HIS A 82 -18.06 7.01 -28.68
C HIS A 82 -16.79 7.19 -29.52
N THR A 83 -15.82 6.28 -29.38
CA THR A 83 -14.60 6.30 -30.20
C THR A 83 -14.90 5.94 -31.65
N ARG A 84 -15.78 4.96 -31.92
CA ARG A 84 -16.21 4.59 -33.27
C ARG A 84 -16.86 5.77 -33.99
N LYS A 85 -17.78 6.45 -33.29
CA LYS A 85 -18.51 7.65 -33.76
C LYS A 85 -17.68 8.94 -33.71
N GLN A 86 -16.45 8.88 -33.19
CA GLN A 86 -15.53 10.02 -33.08
C GLN A 86 -16.08 11.16 -32.19
N THR A 87 -16.98 10.84 -31.26
CA THR A 87 -17.40 11.78 -30.20
C THR A 87 -16.36 11.84 -29.07
N THR A 88 -15.51 10.81 -28.97
CA THR A 88 -14.21 10.87 -28.31
C THR A 88 -13.10 10.54 -29.31
N ASP A 89 -11.94 11.18 -29.17
CA ASP A 89 -10.82 11.01 -30.10
C ASP A 89 -10.22 9.60 -29.98
N VAL A 90 -10.04 9.11 -28.74
CA VAL A 90 -9.39 7.84 -28.44
C VAL A 90 -10.02 7.15 -27.24
N SER A 91 -9.81 5.83 -27.12
CA SER A 91 -10.11 5.06 -25.91
C SER A 91 -8.92 4.19 -25.48
N ILE A 92 -8.79 3.88 -24.19
CA ILE A 92 -7.61 3.23 -23.61
C ILE A 92 -7.96 1.97 -22.82
N GLY A 93 -6.98 1.09 -22.64
CA GLY A 93 -7.14 -0.15 -21.86
C GLY A 93 -7.64 -1.35 -22.69
N TRP A 94 -7.40 -1.35 -24.00
CA TRP A 94 -7.93 -2.38 -24.89
C TRP A 94 -6.88 -3.43 -25.25
N LEU A 95 -7.28 -4.70 -25.16
CA LEU A 95 -6.56 -5.77 -25.84
C LEU A 95 -6.76 -5.67 -27.37
N TYR A 96 -5.75 -6.10 -28.12
CA TYR A 96 -5.89 -6.28 -29.55
C TYR A 96 -6.87 -7.43 -29.84
N SER A 97 -7.85 -7.19 -30.71
CA SER A 97 -8.65 -8.25 -31.30
C SER A 97 -8.74 -8.07 -32.82
N PRO A 98 -8.65 -9.15 -33.62
CA PRO A 98 -8.77 -9.06 -35.07
C PRO A 98 -10.08 -8.42 -35.52
N GLU A 99 -11.18 -8.70 -34.80
CA GLU A 99 -12.50 -8.12 -35.10
C GLU A 99 -12.51 -6.60 -34.96
N ARG A 100 -11.99 -6.06 -33.86
CA ARG A 100 -11.95 -4.61 -33.59
C ARG A 100 -10.94 -3.89 -34.48
N ALA A 101 -9.91 -4.57 -34.98
CA ALA A 101 -8.93 -3.99 -35.90
C ALA A 101 -9.55 -3.51 -37.22
N ASN A 102 -10.75 -4.00 -37.59
CA ASN A 102 -11.49 -3.49 -38.75
C ASN A 102 -11.99 -2.05 -38.55
N ASP A 103 -12.40 -1.71 -37.33
CA ASP A 103 -12.95 -0.40 -36.97
C ASP A 103 -11.91 0.55 -36.37
N PHE A 104 -10.85 0.01 -35.77
CA PHE A 104 -9.91 0.78 -34.96
C PHE A 104 -8.44 0.53 -35.32
N ALA A 105 -7.64 1.59 -35.26
CA ALA A 105 -6.18 1.47 -35.22
C ALA A 105 -5.69 1.41 -33.77
N TYR A 106 -4.62 0.64 -33.55
CA TYR A 106 -4.05 0.35 -32.24
C TYR A 106 -2.68 1.02 -32.06
N SER A 107 -2.39 1.47 -30.84
CA SER A 107 -1.13 2.13 -30.51
C SER A 107 -0.01 1.13 -30.23
N GLU A 108 1.21 1.64 -30.02
CA GLU A 108 2.18 0.87 -29.23
C GLU A 108 1.62 0.59 -27.82
N SER A 109 2.15 -0.44 -27.16
CA SER A 109 1.66 -0.86 -25.84
C SER A 109 1.77 0.24 -24.79
N ILE A 110 0.70 0.42 -24.02
CA ILE A 110 0.65 1.28 -22.83
C ILE A 110 1.28 0.54 -21.65
N ALA A 111 0.77 -0.67 -21.37
CA ALA A 111 1.21 -1.57 -20.32
C ALA A 111 0.83 -3.01 -20.70
N TYR A 112 1.04 -3.96 -19.81
CA TYR A 112 0.59 -5.35 -19.98
C TYR A 112 -0.43 -5.68 -18.89
N THR A 113 -1.41 -6.51 -19.23
CA THR A 113 -2.33 -7.11 -18.27
C THR A 113 -1.98 -8.58 -18.07
N LYS A 114 -2.15 -9.10 -16.86
CA LYS A 114 -1.99 -10.52 -16.53
C LYS A 114 -3.35 -11.06 -16.08
N ASN A 115 -4.10 -11.65 -17.01
CA ASN A 115 -5.36 -12.29 -16.68
C ASN A 115 -5.10 -13.69 -16.12
N VAL A 116 -5.64 -13.95 -14.95
CA VAL A 116 -5.54 -15.21 -14.20
C VAL A 116 -6.93 -15.72 -13.89
N PHE A 117 -7.07 -17.01 -13.60
CA PHE A 117 -8.33 -17.55 -13.12
C PHE A 117 -8.42 -17.37 -11.60
N PHE A 118 -9.32 -16.51 -11.14
CA PHE A 118 -9.74 -16.47 -9.74
C PHE A 118 -10.65 -17.67 -9.43
N HIS A 119 -10.44 -18.30 -8.27
CA HIS A 119 -11.17 -19.48 -7.84
C HIS A 119 -11.22 -19.59 -6.31
N HIS A 120 -12.14 -20.42 -5.79
CA HIS A 120 -12.14 -20.76 -4.37
C HIS A 120 -10.87 -21.54 -4.01
N ARG A 121 -10.23 -21.24 -2.88
CA ARG A 121 -8.97 -21.86 -2.45
C ARG A 121 -9.08 -23.37 -2.26
N GLU A 122 -10.27 -23.84 -1.88
CA GLU A 122 -10.59 -25.25 -1.72
C GLU A 122 -10.78 -25.99 -3.06
N LEU A 123 -10.91 -25.27 -4.18
CA LEU A 123 -10.98 -25.86 -5.51
C LEU A 123 -9.56 -26.15 -6.02
N PRO A 124 -9.15 -27.42 -6.20
CA PRO A 124 -7.88 -27.75 -6.81
C PRO A 124 -7.96 -27.48 -8.32
N VAL A 125 -7.56 -26.27 -8.72
CA VAL A 125 -7.45 -25.89 -10.13
C VAL A 125 -6.06 -26.28 -10.63
N SER A 126 -6.01 -27.10 -11.67
CA SER A 126 -4.78 -27.46 -12.38
C SER A 126 -5.12 -27.64 -13.85
N TRP A 127 -4.39 -26.94 -14.71
CA TRP A 127 -4.65 -26.93 -16.14
C TRP A 127 -3.38 -26.54 -16.91
N ASP A 128 -3.17 -27.21 -18.04
CA ASP A 128 -2.14 -26.85 -19.02
C ASP A 128 -2.79 -26.33 -20.31
N ARG A 129 -4.03 -26.74 -20.57
CA ARG A 129 -4.84 -26.36 -21.73
C ARG A 129 -6.28 -26.11 -21.30
N LEU A 130 -7.01 -25.30 -22.07
CA LEU A 130 -8.38 -24.90 -21.72
C LEU A 130 -9.36 -26.08 -21.64
N SER A 131 -9.13 -27.17 -22.36
CA SER A 131 -9.97 -28.37 -22.27
C SER A 131 -9.93 -29.04 -20.89
N ASP A 132 -8.88 -28.82 -20.10
CA ASP A 132 -8.80 -29.35 -18.74
C ASP A 132 -9.83 -28.66 -17.81
N LEU A 133 -10.30 -27.47 -18.21
CA LEU A 133 -11.31 -26.67 -17.51
C LEU A 133 -12.74 -26.98 -17.96
N ALA A 134 -12.95 -27.98 -18.82
CA ALA A 134 -14.24 -28.25 -19.48
C ALA A 134 -15.41 -28.47 -18.51
N LEU A 135 -15.15 -29.02 -17.32
CA LEU A 135 -16.19 -29.28 -16.32
C LEU A 135 -16.51 -28.08 -15.44
N LEU A 136 -15.60 -27.10 -15.38
CA LEU A 136 -15.71 -25.93 -14.53
C LEU A 136 -16.56 -24.84 -15.18
N ARG A 137 -17.34 -24.13 -14.35
CA ARG A 137 -18.16 -22.99 -14.76
C ARG A 137 -17.30 -21.73 -14.77
N ILE A 138 -17.05 -21.19 -15.96
CA ILE A 138 -16.20 -20.01 -16.15
C ILE A 138 -17.09 -18.77 -16.32
N GLY A 139 -17.09 -17.86 -15.35
CA GLY A 139 -17.79 -16.57 -15.47
C GLY A 139 -17.00 -15.59 -16.31
N VAL A 140 -17.61 -14.95 -17.31
CA VAL A 140 -16.94 -13.95 -18.17
C VAL A 140 -17.72 -12.65 -18.17
N THR A 141 -17.03 -11.53 -18.35
CA THR A 141 -17.63 -10.21 -18.39
C THR A 141 -18.03 -9.87 -19.82
N LYS A 142 -19.27 -9.42 -20.00
CA LYS A 142 -19.83 -9.08 -21.30
C LYS A 142 -18.98 -8.04 -22.03
N GLY A 143 -18.59 -8.37 -23.26
CA GLY A 143 -17.79 -7.48 -24.12
C GLY A 143 -16.28 -7.52 -23.86
N TYR A 144 -15.81 -8.29 -22.87
CA TYR A 144 -14.38 -8.57 -22.75
C TYR A 144 -13.93 -9.57 -23.81
N TYR A 145 -12.67 -9.45 -24.18
CA TYR A 145 -11.98 -10.38 -25.07
C TYR A 145 -10.94 -11.12 -24.24
N TYR A 146 -10.97 -12.44 -24.25
CA TYR A 146 -10.12 -13.28 -23.39
C TYR A 146 -9.00 -13.98 -24.15
N GLY A 147 -8.65 -13.45 -25.33
CA GLY A 147 -7.61 -13.98 -26.19
C GLY A 147 -8.12 -15.09 -27.11
N GLU A 148 -7.44 -15.26 -28.25
CA GLU A 148 -7.88 -16.12 -29.35
C GLU A 148 -8.12 -17.56 -28.91
N ARG A 149 -7.22 -18.11 -28.09
CA ARG A 149 -7.34 -19.47 -27.54
C ARG A 149 -8.61 -19.66 -26.72
N PHE A 150 -9.00 -18.65 -25.93
CA PHE A 150 -10.21 -18.71 -25.11
C PHE A 150 -11.47 -18.56 -25.96
N GLU A 151 -11.48 -17.61 -26.90
CA GLU A 151 -12.61 -17.43 -27.82
C GLU A 151 -12.85 -18.69 -28.66
N GLN A 152 -11.79 -19.33 -29.15
CA GLN A 152 -11.89 -20.60 -29.87
C GLN A 152 -12.47 -21.71 -28.98
N ALA A 153 -11.94 -21.90 -27.76
CA ALA A 153 -12.43 -22.91 -26.84
C ALA A 153 -13.91 -22.68 -26.45
N HIS A 154 -14.34 -21.42 -26.33
CA HIS A 154 -15.73 -21.06 -26.09
C HIS A 154 -16.63 -21.39 -27.29
N SER A 155 -16.24 -20.99 -28.50
CA SER A 155 -16.96 -21.27 -29.75
C SER A 155 -17.11 -22.77 -29.99
N ASP A 156 -16.03 -23.53 -29.77
CA ASP A 156 -15.98 -24.98 -29.92
C ASP A 156 -16.66 -25.73 -28.77
N LYS A 157 -17.23 -25.01 -27.79
CA LYS A 157 -17.89 -25.55 -26.58
C LYS A 157 -17.00 -26.49 -25.76
N THR A 158 -15.68 -26.28 -25.84
CA THR A 158 -14.68 -27.01 -25.05
C THR A 158 -14.68 -26.54 -23.58
N ILE A 159 -15.15 -25.33 -23.32
CA ILE A 159 -15.30 -24.76 -21.97
C ILE A 159 -16.74 -24.27 -21.72
N ARG A 160 -17.16 -24.26 -20.46
CA ARG A 160 -18.51 -23.82 -20.05
C ARG A 160 -18.48 -22.37 -19.56
N VAL A 161 -18.98 -21.46 -20.37
CA VAL A 161 -18.91 -20.01 -20.13
C VAL A 161 -20.26 -19.45 -19.69
N PHE A 162 -20.25 -18.60 -18.66
CA PHE A 162 -21.42 -17.91 -18.11
C PHE A 162 -21.17 -16.39 -18.16
N VAL A 163 -21.97 -15.67 -18.94
CA VAL A 163 -21.77 -14.22 -19.12
C VAL A 163 -22.44 -13.46 -17.97
N ALA A 164 -21.74 -12.46 -17.42
CA ALA A 164 -22.30 -11.45 -16.52
C ALA A 164 -22.08 -10.04 -17.10
N ASP A 165 -22.90 -9.09 -16.67
CA ASP A 165 -22.81 -7.71 -17.17
C ASP A 165 -21.60 -6.95 -16.60
N THR A 166 -21.12 -7.30 -15.39
CA THR A 166 -20.01 -6.61 -14.73
C THR A 166 -19.01 -7.57 -14.07
N ASP A 167 -17.78 -7.08 -13.84
CA ASP A 167 -16.76 -7.80 -13.08
C ASP A 167 -17.20 -8.05 -11.62
N ALA A 168 -17.94 -7.09 -11.03
CA ALA A 168 -18.49 -7.23 -9.69
C ALA A 168 -19.53 -8.37 -9.60
N ASP A 169 -20.37 -8.55 -10.62
CA ASP A 169 -21.31 -9.66 -10.68
C ASP A 169 -20.61 -11.02 -10.78
N ASN A 170 -19.56 -11.13 -11.60
CA ASN A 170 -18.76 -12.35 -11.68
C ASN A 170 -18.04 -12.63 -10.36
N MET A 171 -17.46 -11.62 -9.71
CA MET A 171 -16.82 -11.79 -8.41
C MET A 171 -17.81 -12.24 -7.34
N ARG A 172 -19.02 -11.65 -7.30
CA ARG A 172 -20.11 -12.10 -6.42
C ARG A 172 -20.44 -13.57 -6.64
N LYS A 173 -20.66 -13.95 -7.91
CA LYS A 173 -20.97 -15.34 -8.30
C LYS A 173 -19.86 -16.29 -7.88
N LEU A 174 -18.60 -15.88 -7.99
CA LEU A 174 -17.46 -16.67 -7.56
C LEU A 174 -17.46 -16.91 -6.05
N VAL A 175 -17.59 -15.83 -5.27
CA VAL A 175 -17.67 -15.90 -3.80
C VAL A 175 -18.84 -16.76 -3.32
N GLN A 176 -19.95 -16.74 -4.05
CA GLN A 176 -21.15 -17.53 -3.73
C GLN A 176 -21.12 -18.97 -4.31
N GLY A 177 -20.06 -19.35 -5.03
CA GLY A 177 -19.94 -20.67 -5.65
C GLY A 177 -20.92 -20.91 -6.82
N GLU A 178 -21.48 -19.86 -7.42
CA GLU A 178 -22.31 -19.94 -8.63
C GLU A 178 -21.47 -20.20 -9.90
N ILE A 179 -20.21 -19.78 -9.88
CA ILE A 179 -19.17 -20.11 -10.89
C ILE A 179 -17.94 -20.66 -10.18
N ASP A 180 -17.12 -21.40 -10.90
CA ASP A 180 -15.90 -22.02 -10.36
C ASP A 180 -14.64 -21.18 -10.65
N LEU A 181 -14.61 -20.55 -11.84
CA LEU A 181 -13.48 -19.74 -12.31
C LEU A 181 -13.95 -18.38 -12.82
N PHE A 182 -13.17 -17.34 -12.55
CA PHE A 182 -13.35 -16.02 -13.17
C PHE A 182 -12.01 -15.51 -13.73
N PRO A 183 -11.81 -15.49 -15.06
CA PRO A 183 -10.67 -14.84 -15.68
C PRO A 183 -10.76 -13.32 -15.52
N LEU A 184 -9.77 -12.74 -14.84
CA LEU A 184 -9.65 -11.29 -14.67
C LEU A 184 -8.17 -10.92 -14.42
N ASP A 185 -7.83 -9.66 -14.64
CA ASP A 185 -6.50 -9.15 -14.28
C ASP A 185 -6.27 -9.33 -12.77
N ASN A 186 -5.08 -9.82 -12.42
CA ASN A 186 -4.75 -10.17 -11.05
C ASN A 186 -4.85 -8.99 -10.07
N PHE A 187 -4.56 -7.76 -10.51
CA PHE A 187 -4.69 -6.57 -9.66
C PHE A 187 -6.14 -6.12 -9.52
N VAL A 188 -6.91 -6.20 -10.61
CA VAL A 188 -8.33 -5.82 -10.61
C VAL A 188 -9.15 -6.80 -9.76
N GLY A 189 -8.94 -8.10 -9.92
CA GLY A 189 -9.67 -9.09 -9.12
C GLY A 189 -9.34 -9.02 -7.63
N ARG A 190 -8.07 -8.78 -7.26
CA ARG A 190 -7.70 -8.50 -5.87
C ARG A 190 -8.38 -7.23 -5.35
N HIS A 191 -8.39 -6.16 -6.14
CA HIS A 191 -9.06 -4.92 -5.76
C HIS A 191 -10.56 -5.11 -5.51
N LEU A 192 -11.25 -5.89 -6.34
CA LEU A 192 -12.67 -6.21 -6.15
C LEU A 192 -12.89 -7.01 -4.87
N LEU A 193 -12.06 -8.02 -4.58
CA LEU A 193 -12.15 -8.80 -3.35
C LEU A 193 -11.94 -7.93 -2.11
N GLU A 194 -10.91 -7.09 -2.10
CA GLU A 194 -10.60 -6.20 -0.98
C GLU A 194 -11.72 -5.18 -0.71
N THR A 195 -12.31 -4.62 -1.78
CA THR A 195 -13.33 -3.57 -1.68
C THR A 195 -14.71 -4.13 -1.38
N LEU A 196 -15.11 -5.22 -2.03
CA LEU A 196 -16.48 -5.74 -1.97
C LEU A 196 -16.65 -6.93 -1.01
N TYR A 197 -15.61 -7.73 -0.82
CA TYR A 197 -15.65 -8.98 -0.05
C TYR A 197 -14.48 -9.11 0.94
N PRO A 198 -14.20 -8.10 1.80
CA PRO A 198 -13.04 -8.11 2.69
C PRO A 198 -13.04 -9.27 3.71
N ARG A 199 -14.20 -9.90 3.95
CA ARG A 199 -14.33 -11.08 4.84
C ARG A 199 -13.99 -12.39 4.13
N ASP A 200 -14.17 -12.46 2.82
CA ASP A 200 -14.02 -13.67 2.01
C ASP A 200 -12.70 -13.65 1.20
N ILE A 201 -11.88 -12.61 1.36
CA ILE A 201 -10.59 -12.46 0.67
C ILE A 201 -9.63 -13.62 0.90
N LEU A 202 -9.78 -14.34 2.02
CA LEU A 202 -8.98 -15.54 2.31
C LEU A 202 -9.56 -16.80 1.69
N GLU A 203 -10.81 -16.80 1.26
CA GLU A 203 -11.44 -17.97 0.63
C GLU A 203 -11.22 -17.98 -0.88
N ILE A 204 -11.00 -16.82 -1.49
CA ILE A 204 -10.68 -16.70 -2.92
C ILE A 204 -9.18 -16.57 -3.12
N THR A 205 -8.67 -17.29 -4.12
CA THR A 205 -7.29 -17.21 -4.62
C THR A 205 -7.33 -17.13 -6.14
N TYR A 206 -6.17 -17.11 -6.78
CA TYR A 206 -6.07 -17.26 -8.22
C TYR A 206 -4.87 -18.15 -8.59
N ASP A 207 -4.92 -18.74 -9.78
CA ASP A 207 -3.83 -19.50 -10.37
C ASP A 207 -2.75 -18.55 -10.93
N GLU A 208 -1.49 -18.76 -10.57
CA GLU A 208 -0.38 -17.93 -11.06
C GLU A 208 -0.05 -18.17 -12.55
N ASN A 209 -0.48 -19.30 -13.12
CA ASN A 209 -0.46 -19.57 -14.56
C ASN A 209 -1.47 -18.65 -15.26
N PRO A 210 -1.01 -17.68 -16.07
CA PRO A 210 -1.91 -16.72 -16.69
C PRO A 210 -2.70 -17.38 -17.82
N LEU A 211 -4.00 -17.05 -17.91
CA LEU A 211 -4.80 -17.29 -19.10
C LEU A 211 -4.17 -16.58 -20.31
N LEU A 212 -3.80 -15.32 -20.10
CA LEU A 212 -3.05 -14.49 -21.04
C LEU A 212 -2.19 -13.44 -20.34
N MET A 213 -1.15 -13.00 -21.03
CA MET A 213 -0.36 -11.83 -20.68
C MET A 213 -0.13 -11.01 -21.94
N GLU A 214 -0.98 -10.00 -22.16
CA GLU A 214 -1.09 -9.29 -23.44
C GLU A 214 -0.96 -7.78 -23.23
N PRO A 215 -0.48 -7.05 -24.25
CA PRO A 215 -0.38 -5.59 -24.19
C PRO A 215 -1.76 -4.93 -24.21
N LEU A 216 -1.90 -3.87 -23.40
CA LEU A 216 -3.01 -2.94 -23.43
C LEU A 216 -2.68 -1.77 -24.35
N HIS A 217 -3.64 -1.35 -25.15
CA HIS A 217 -3.47 -0.35 -26.19
C HIS A 217 -4.45 0.82 -26.02
N LEU A 218 -4.06 1.94 -26.63
CA LEU A 218 -4.95 2.99 -27.04
C LEU A 218 -5.51 2.64 -28.41
N ILE A 219 -6.81 2.86 -28.60
CA ILE A 219 -7.51 2.70 -29.87
C ILE A 219 -8.04 4.04 -30.37
N ILE A 220 -8.12 4.19 -31.69
CA ILE A 220 -8.71 5.32 -32.39
C ILE A 220 -9.48 4.80 -33.61
N SER A 221 -10.60 5.44 -33.95
CA SER A 221 -11.37 5.04 -35.15
C SER A 221 -10.48 5.07 -36.40
N GLN A 222 -10.58 4.04 -37.23
CA GLN A 222 -9.94 3.98 -38.55
C GLN A 222 -10.34 5.18 -39.42
N GLN A 223 -11.54 5.71 -39.21
CA GLN A 223 -12.12 6.84 -39.94
C GLN A 223 -11.78 8.21 -39.35
N HIS A 224 -11.03 8.27 -38.24
CA HIS A 224 -10.73 9.53 -37.58
C HIS A 224 -9.79 10.40 -38.45
N PRO A 225 -10.14 11.67 -38.75
CA PRO A 225 -9.39 12.49 -39.72
C PRO A 225 -7.95 12.79 -39.28
N LYS A 226 -7.71 12.84 -37.97
CA LYS A 226 -6.36 13.06 -37.38
C LYS A 226 -5.69 11.77 -36.90
N ARG A 227 -6.17 10.60 -37.29
CA ARG A 227 -5.71 9.28 -36.80
C ARG A 227 -4.18 9.17 -36.77
N THR A 228 -3.54 9.33 -37.92
CA THR A 228 -2.08 9.19 -38.03
C THR A 228 -1.32 10.21 -37.17
N GLN A 229 -1.82 11.44 -37.07
CA GLN A 229 -1.21 12.49 -36.24
C GLN A 229 -1.27 12.13 -34.75
N ILE A 230 -2.45 11.73 -34.26
CA ILE A 230 -2.68 11.38 -32.86
C ILE A 230 -1.88 10.14 -32.48
N MET A 231 -1.91 9.11 -33.32
CA MET A 231 -1.16 7.87 -33.08
C MET A 231 0.35 8.11 -33.03
N ASN A 232 0.88 8.89 -33.96
CA ASN A 232 2.30 9.24 -33.95
C ASN A 232 2.68 10.10 -32.73
N ALA A 233 1.82 11.03 -32.32
CA ALA A 233 2.05 11.82 -31.12
C ALA A 233 2.07 10.93 -29.87
N PHE A 234 1.08 10.04 -29.72
CA PHE A 234 1.02 9.12 -28.59
C PHE A 234 2.24 8.18 -28.55
N ASN A 235 2.53 7.49 -29.66
CA ASN A 235 3.64 6.54 -29.73
C ASN A 235 4.99 7.21 -29.47
N ARG A 236 5.23 8.43 -29.99
CA ARG A 236 6.44 9.19 -29.65
C ARG A 236 6.55 9.51 -28.17
N GLY A 237 5.45 9.97 -27.56
CA GLY A 237 5.39 10.27 -26.13
C GLY A 237 5.64 9.03 -25.27
N MET A 238 4.97 7.92 -25.60
CA MET A 238 5.14 6.65 -24.90
C MET A 238 6.57 6.11 -25.04
N LYS A 239 7.16 6.20 -26.23
CA LYS A 239 8.55 5.84 -26.48
C LYS A 239 9.53 6.72 -25.70
N ALA A 240 9.24 8.01 -25.55
CA ALA A 240 10.04 8.92 -24.72
C ALA A 240 9.98 8.51 -23.24
N LEU A 241 8.78 8.21 -22.71
CA LEU A 241 8.61 7.73 -21.33
C LEU A 241 9.34 6.40 -21.07
N LYS A 242 9.27 5.45 -22.02
CA LYS A 242 9.98 4.17 -21.91
C LYS A 242 11.50 4.37 -21.94
N ARG A 243 12.01 5.25 -22.80
CA ARG A 243 13.45 5.55 -22.91
C ARG A 243 14.01 6.29 -21.70
N SER A 244 13.23 7.18 -21.08
CA SER A 244 13.65 7.94 -19.89
C SER A 244 13.55 7.12 -18.59
N GLY A 245 12.89 5.96 -18.62
CA GLY A 245 12.56 5.19 -17.42
C GLY A 245 11.36 5.74 -16.63
N GLU A 246 10.79 6.88 -17.05
CA GLU A 246 9.61 7.48 -16.42
C GLU A 246 8.40 6.54 -16.49
N HIS A 247 8.26 5.75 -17.56
CA HIS A 247 7.18 4.76 -17.71
C HIS A 247 7.17 3.76 -16.55
N SER A 248 8.28 3.06 -16.33
CA SER A 248 8.42 2.07 -15.25
C SER A 248 8.31 2.71 -13.87
N ARG A 249 8.83 3.94 -13.71
CA ARG A 249 8.74 4.69 -12.46
C ARG A 249 7.29 5.01 -12.11
N ILE A 250 6.51 5.58 -13.04
CA ILE A 250 5.10 5.92 -12.82
C ILE A 250 4.30 4.66 -12.48
N LEU A 251 4.51 3.57 -13.24
CA LEU A 251 3.84 2.30 -12.99
C LEU A 251 4.14 1.79 -11.56
N THR A 252 5.41 1.79 -11.17
CA THR A 252 5.84 1.32 -9.85
C THR A 252 5.31 2.23 -8.73
N GLU A 253 5.38 3.55 -8.87
CA GLU A 253 4.90 4.51 -7.88
C GLU A 253 3.41 4.36 -7.62
N LEU A 254 2.60 4.27 -8.68
CA LEU A 254 1.16 4.13 -8.53
C LEU A 254 0.79 2.76 -7.95
N GLN A 255 1.43 1.68 -8.40
CA GLN A 255 1.26 0.36 -7.79
C GLN A 255 1.63 0.37 -6.30
N THR A 256 2.70 1.07 -5.93
CA THR A 256 3.11 1.22 -4.53
C THR A 256 2.03 1.96 -3.74
N LEU A 257 1.59 3.13 -4.22
CA LEU A 257 0.59 3.95 -3.55
C LEU A 257 -0.70 3.16 -3.28
N LEU A 258 -1.20 2.45 -4.28
CA LEU A 258 -2.40 1.62 -4.16
C LEU A 258 -2.23 0.46 -3.19
N ALA A 259 -1.03 -0.11 -3.09
CA ALA A 259 -0.74 -1.15 -2.09
C ALA A 259 -0.71 -0.56 -0.67
N VAL A 260 -0.13 0.64 -0.49
CA VAL A 260 -0.07 1.36 0.79
C VAL A 260 -1.45 1.80 1.26
N GLU A 261 -2.29 2.36 0.38
CA GLU A 261 -3.67 2.78 0.70
C GLU A 261 -4.49 1.65 1.30
N ARG A 262 -4.27 0.43 0.78
CA ARG A 262 -5.01 -0.79 1.18
C ARG A 262 -4.30 -1.62 2.23
N LEU A 263 -3.10 -1.22 2.65
CA LEU A 263 -2.32 -1.95 3.64
C LEU A 263 -3.09 -2.02 4.96
N ARG A 264 -3.31 -3.22 5.49
CA ARG A 264 -3.93 -3.40 6.81
C ARG A 264 -2.90 -3.09 7.88
N LEU A 265 -3.16 -2.05 8.67
CA LEU A 265 -2.31 -1.67 9.80
C LEU A 265 -2.79 -2.41 11.05
N ILE A 266 -1.84 -3.00 11.77
CA ILE A 266 -2.09 -3.83 12.95
C ILE A 266 -1.14 -3.35 14.05
N THR A 267 -1.65 -3.26 15.28
CA THR A 267 -0.86 -2.97 16.46
C THR A 267 -1.54 -3.55 17.69
N GLU A 268 -0.93 -3.35 18.85
CA GLU A 268 -1.46 -3.81 20.13
C GLU A 268 -1.76 -2.67 21.10
N ASP A 269 -2.14 -2.99 22.33
CA ASP A 269 -2.13 -2.04 23.43
C ASP A 269 -0.76 -2.06 24.13
N TYR A 270 0.08 -1.11 23.75
CA TYR A 270 1.44 -0.90 24.24
C TYR A 270 1.65 0.59 24.55
N ALA A 271 0.81 1.15 25.43
CA ALA A 271 0.97 2.52 25.90
C ALA A 271 2.38 2.74 26.51
N PRO A 272 3.00 3.91 26.33
CA PRO A 272 2.52 5.12 25.64
C PRO A 272 2.72 5.11 24.11
N PHE A 273 3.19 4.01 23.53
CA PHE A 273 3.61 3.96 22.13
C PHE A 273 2.42 3.82 21.17
N ASN A 274 1.48 2.92 21.49
CA ASN A 274 0.25 2.69 20.71
C ASN A 274 -0.82 2.14 21.64
N TYR A 275 -1.92 2.88 21.80
CA TYR A 275 -3.01 2.48 22.69
C TYR A 275 -4.30 3.22 22.34
N LEU A 276 -5.41 2.75 22.91
CA LEU A 276 -6.68 3.46 22.91
C LEU A 276 -6.74 4.36 24.16
N ASN A 277 -6.97 5.65 23.97
CA ASN A 277 -7.25 6.56 25.07
C ASN A 277 -8.67 6.32 25.65
N GLU A 278 -9.03 7.07 26.69
CA GLU A 278 -10.33 6.94 27.36
C GLU A 278 -11.52 7.28 26.44
N GLN A 279 -11.29 8.06 25.38
CA GLN A 279 -12.28 8.41 24.35
C GLN A 279 -12.31 7.38 23.19
N ASN A 280 -11.65 6.23 23.35
CA ASN A 280 -11.54 5.17 22.34
C ASN A 280 -10.87 5.63 21.03
N GLN A 281 -9.99 6.63 21.12
CA GLN A 281 -9.17 7.12 20.02
C GLN A 281 -7.78 6.49 20.12
N VAL A 282 -7.25 6.05 18.98
CA VAL A 282 -5.90 5.51 18.92
C VAL A 282 -4.88 6.65 18.98
N THR A 283 -3.89 6.53 19.87
CA THR A 283 -2.86 7.55 20.08
C THR A 283 -1.56 6.93 20.58
N GLY A 284 -0.50 7.73 20.60
CA GLY A 284 0.83 7.36 21.09
C GLY A 284 1.95 7.64 20.09
N ILE A 285 3.19 7.43 20.55
CA ILE A 285 4.42 7.69 19.79
C ILE A 285 4.43 6.97 18.44
N SER A 286 4.20 5.66 18.44
CA SER A 286 4.21 4.82 17.24
C SER A 286 3.05 5.13 16.30
N ILE A 287 1.92 5.61 16.84
CA ILE A 287 0.77 6.06 16.05
C ILE A 287 1.12 7.31 15.25
N GLU A 288 1.75 8.30 15.90
CA GLU A 288 2.18 9.53 15.23
C GLU A 288 3.27 9.25 14.18
N ILE A 289 4.24 8.37 14.49
CA ILE A 289 5.25 7.93 13.52
C ILE A 289 4.59 7.30 12.30
N MET A 290 3.66 6.35 12.52
CA MET A 290 2.96 5.66 11.44
C MET A 290 2.14 6.65 10.59
N ASN A 291 1.38 7.55 11.22
CA ASN A 291 0.60 8.57 10.50
C ASN A 291 1.49 9.47 9.62
N ARG A 292 2.67 9.86 10.10
CA ARG A 292 3.61 10.66 9.29
C ARG A 292 4.25 9.89 8.15
N ILE A 293 4.54 8.60 8.36
CA ILE A 293 4.98 7.72 7.26
C ILE A 293 3.89 7.65 6.20
N MET A 294 2.63 7.37 6.56
CA MET A 294 1.52 7.31 5.60
C MET A 294 1.35 8.62 4.83
N ALA A 295 1.38 9.75 5.53
CA ALA A 295 1.27 11.08 4.90
C ALA A 295 2.41 11.33 3.90
N ARG A 296 3.65 10.94 4.22
CA ARG A 296 4.79 11.06 3.28
C ARG A 296 4.67 10.15 2.08
N LEU A 297 3.99 9.03 2.22
CA LEU A 297 3.68 8.12 1.12
C LEU A 297 2.53 8.62 0.25
N GLY A 298 1.94 9.78 0.57
CA GLY A 298 0.81 10.34 -0.17
C GLY A 298 -0.55 9.75 0.23
N VAL A 299 -0.62 9.05 1.36
CA VAL A 299 -1.85 8.43 1.87
C VAL A 299 -2.37 9.19 3.09
N ASP A 300 -3.52 9.85 2.94
CA ASP A 300 -4.12 10.69 4.00
C ASP A 300 -4.92 9.86 5.05
N ARG A 301 -4.97 8.54 4.90
CA ARG A 301 -5.60 7.65 5.87
C ARG A 301 -4.74 7.52 7.13
N LYS A 302 -5.30 7.92 8.27
CA LYS A 302 -4.70 7.73 9.60
C LYS A 302 -4.99 6.33 10.17
N VAL A 303 -4.14 5.88 11.10
CA VAL A 303 -4.39 4.68 11.91
C VAL A 303 -5.68 4.87 12.71
N GLY A 304 -6.60 3.91 12.65
CA GLY A 304 -7.86 3.91 13.39
C GLY A 304 -7.91 2.86 14.51
N PRO A 305 -8.95 2.90 15.36
CA PRO A 305 -9.12 1.97 16.49
C PRO A 305 -9.25 0.49 16.05
N GLU A 306 -9.68 0.22 14.82
CA GLU A 306 -9.73 -1.11 14.21
C GLU A 306 -8.35 -1.74 13.99
N SER A 307 -7.27 -0.97 14.18
CA SER A 307 -5.90 -1.45 14.10
C SER A 307 -5.39 -2.04 15.41
N VAL A 308 -6.08 -1.85 16.55
CA VAL A 308 -5.61 -2.24 17.89
C VAL A 308 -6.19 -3.60 18.31
N TYR A 309 -5.32 -4.57 18.60
CA TYR A 309 -5.71 -5.93 19.01
C TYR A 309 -4.96 -6.37 20.28
N PRO A 310 -5.48 -7.35 21.04
CA PRO A 310 -4.64 -8.10 21.97
C PRO A 310 -3.44 -8.72 21.24
N TRP A 311 -2.24 -8.67 21.81
CA TRP A 311 -0.97 -9.08 21.18
C TRP A 311 -1.05 -10.37 20.36
N ILE A 312 -1.55 -11.46 20.95
CA ILE A 312 -1.65 -12.75 20.28
C ILE A 312 -2.53 -12.70 19.02
N ARG A 313 -3.60 -11.89 19.04
CA ARG A 313 -4.44 -11.69 17.86
C ARG A 313 -3.70 -10.86 16.81
N ALA A 314 -3.04 -9.76 17.21
CA ALA A 314 -2.22 -8.97 16.29
C ALA A 314 -1.15 -9.83 15.58
N TYR A 315 -0.43 -10.65 16.35
CA TYR A 315 0.64 -11.51 15.85
C TYR A 315 0.14 -12.64 14.95
N THR A 316 -1.07 -13.18 15.21
CA THR A 316 -1.69 -14.18 14.34
C THR A 316 -2.22 -13.54 13.05
N GLU A 317 -2.82 -12.36 13.16
CA GLU A 317 -3.42 -11.63 12.04
C GLU A 317 -2.39 -11.23 10.98
N ILE A 318 -1.23 -10.69 11.40
CA ILE A 318 -0.17 -10.28 10.46
C ILE A 318 0.36 -11.46 9.63
N GLN A 319 0.41 -12.67 10.19
CA GLN A 319 0.85 -13.85 9.45
C GLN A 319 -0.16 -14.31 8.41
N ARG A 320 -1.46 -14.09 8.66
CA ARG A 320 -2.56 -14.58 7.82
C ARG A 320 -3.00 -13.59 6.76
N THR A 321 -2.70 -12.31 6.93
CA THR A 321 -3.17 -11.26 6.01
C THR A 321 -2.06 -10.85 5.05
N PRO A 322 -2.14 -11.18 3.75
CA PRO A 322 -1.07 -10.94 2.77
C PRO A 322 -0.66 -9.47 2.60
N ASN A 323 -1.61 -8.53 2.73
CA ASN A 323 -1.35 -7.09 2.60
C ASN A 323 -1.45 -6.39 3.96
N ALA A 324 -0.69 -6.85 4.96
CA ALA A 324 -0.71 -6.29 6.30
C ALA A 324 0.69 -5.91 6.82
N ALA A 325 0.70 -4.95 7.73
CA ALA A 325 1.85 -4.54 8.53
C ALA A 325 1.47 -4.47 10.01
N ILE A 326 2.30 -5.06 10.87
CA ILE A 326 2.26 -4.86 12.32
C ILE A 326 3.38 -3.90 12.73
N PHE A 327 3.09 -2.92 13.58
CA PHE A 327 4.11 -2.00 14.09
C PHE A 327 4.17 -2.02 15.62
N SER A 328 5.27 -1.50 16.15
CA SER A 328 5.68 -1.68 17.55
C SER A 328 5.98 -3.14 17.90
N ILE A 329 6.68 -3.85 17.00
CA ILE A 329 7.11 -5.22 17.23
C ILE A 329 8.63 -5.31 17.31
N THR A 330 9.14 -6.07 18.30
CA THR A 330 10.58 -6.38 18.37
C THR A 330 10.97 -7.40 17.30
N ARG A 331 12.05 -7.10 16.58
CA ARG A 331 12.72 -8.02 15.65
C ARG A 331 13.58 -9.01 16.43
N THR A 332 13.30 -10.30 16.26
CA THR A 332 14.03 -11.40 16.93
C THR A 332 14.47 -12.44 15.91
N PRO A 333 15.49 -13.27 16.20
CA PRO A 333 15.89 -14.37 15.32
C PRO A 333 14.73 -15.29 14.91
N GLU A 334 13.80 -15.57 15.82
CA GLU A 334 12.62 -16.42 15.58
C GLU A 334 11.63 -15.78 14.59
N ARG A 335 11.54 -14.44 14.58
CA ARG A 335 10.63 -13.68 13.71
C ARG A 335 11.27 -13.27 12.40
N GLU A 336 12.60 -13.30 12.32
CA GLU A 336 13.39 -12.80 11.19
C GLU A 336 12.90 -13.35 9.86
N SER A 337 12.73 -14.67 9.79
CA SER A 337 12.31 -15.36 8.58
C SER A 337 10.81 -15.26 8.30
N LEU A 338 10.00 -14.65 9.17
CA LEU A 338 8.54 -14.60 9.04
C LEU A 338 8.06 -13.33 8.35
N PHE A 339 8.82 -12.24 8.44
CA PHE A 339 8.39 -10.91 8.01
C PHE A 339 9.44 -10.18 7.20
N LYS A 340 9.02 -9.12 6.50
CA LYS A 340 9.91 -8.08 6.00
C LYS A 340 9.93 -6.93 7.00
N TRP A 341 11.06 -6.24 7.17
CA TRP A 341 11.26 -5.32 8.29
C TRP A 341 11.60 -3.91 7.82
N VAL A 342 10.99 -2.92 8.47
CA VAL A 342 11.35 -1.49 8.39
C VAL A 342 11.60 -0.99 9.79
N GLY A 343 12.72 -0.29 9.99
CA GLY A 343 13.07 0.24 11.31
C GLY A 343 14.57 0.21 11.60
N PRO A 344 14.95 0.49 12.85
CA PRO A 344 14.06 0.64 14.02
C PRO A 344 13.25 1.95 14.02
N ILE A 345 12.02 1.91 14.54
CA ILE A 345 11.18 3.11 14.73
C ILE A 345 11.45 3.81 16.07
N LEU A 346 11.75 3.04 17.12
CA LEU A 346 12.14 3.55 18.44
C LEU A 346 12.79 2.44 19.27
N ARG A 347 13.53 2.84 20.31
CA ARG A 347 14.06 1.92 21.33
C ARG A 347 13.04 1.77 22.46
N SER A 348 12.84 0.53 22.93
CA SER A 348 12.05 0.21 24.12
C SER A 348 12.67 -1.01 24.79
N ASP A 349 13.29 -0.79 25.95
CA ASP A 349 14.01 -1.83 26.68
C ASP A 349 13.00 -2.73 27.42
N ILE A 350 13.26 -4.03 27.38
CA ILE A 350 12.48 -5.01 28.16
C ILE A 350 13.17 -5.19 29.51
N VAL A 351 12.43 -4.98 30.58
CA VAL A 351 12.91 -5.07 31.97
C VAL A 351 12.03 -6.03 32.77
N LEU A 352 12.53 -6.44 33.93
CA LEU A 352 11.68 -6.97 34.98
C LEU A 352 11.34 -5.81 35.95
N THR A 353 10.06 -5.68 36.30
CA THR A 353 9.56 -4.68 37.24
C THR A 353 9.02 -5.40 38.48
N GLY A 354 9.41 -4.95 39.66
CA GLY A 354 9.00 -5.50 40.95
C GLY A 354 8.84 -4.42 42.01
N LYS A 355 8.25 -4.76 43.15
CA LYS A 355 8.20 -3.85 44.31
C LYS A 355 9.58 -3.78 44.96
N LYS A 356 10.04 -2.59 45.34
CA LYS A 356 11.32 -2.37 46.05
C LYS A 356 11.44 -3.20 47.32
N SER A 357 10.33 -3.37 48.04
CA SER A 357 10.27 -4.19 49.27
C SER A 357 10.57 -5.67 49.05
N SER A 358 10.53 -6.16 47.81
CA SER A 358 10.86 -7.55 47.48
C SER A 358 12.36 -7.77 47.31
N HIS A 359 13.13 -6.72 46.97
CA HIS A 359 14.55 -6.76 46.58
C HIS A 359 14.87 -7.73 45.44
N LEU A 360 13.86 -8.21 44.70
CA LEU A 360 14.01 -9.23 43.66
C LEU A 360 14.53 -8.66 42.33
N SER A 361 14.31 -7.36 42.08
CA SER A 361 14.69 -6.74 40.82
C SER A 361 16.21 -6.57 40.66
N SER A 362 16.98 -6.65 41.74
CA SER A 362 18.45 -6.62 41.64
C SER A 362 19.07 -7.98 41.30
N ILE A 363 18.27 -9.06 41.25
CA ILE A 363 18.75 -10.43 41.12
C ILE A 363 18.54 -10.92 39.68
N ALA A 364 19.56 -11.56 39.12
CA ALA A 364 19.46 -12.18 37.79
C ALA A 364 18.29 -13.19 37.76
N PRO A 365 17.45 -13.20 36.70
CA PRO A 365 16.26 -14.05 36.63
C PRO A 365 16.54 -15.53 36.92
N GLU A 366 17.70 -16.00 36.48
CA GLU A 366 18.18 -17.37 36.59
C GLU A 366 18.51 -17.74 38.05
N ALA A 367 18.92 -16.75 38.85
CA ALA A 367 19.22 -16.89 40.27
C ALA A 367 17.98 -16.77 41.18
N LEU A 368 16.83 -16.38 40.62
CA LEU A 368 15.58 -16.28 41.38
C LEU A 368 15.01 -17.66 41.68
N GLY A 369 14.72 -17.94 42.96
CA GLY A 369 14.11 -19.18 43.45
C GLY A 369 12.66 -19.39 42.99
N ASN A 370 11.70 -19.49 43.93
CA ASN A 370 10.29 -19.71 43.61
C ASN A 370 9.56 -18.37 43.34
N VAL A 371 9.87 -17.72 42.22
CA VAL A 371 9.24 -16.45 41.80
C VAL A 371 8.17 -16.68 40.75
N LYS A 372 7.14 -15.83 40.76
CA LYS A 372 6.10 -15.73 39.75
C LYS A 372 6.32 -14.47 38.93
N ILE A 373 6.55 -14.66 37.63
CA ILE A 373 6.83 -13.58 36.68
C ILE A 373 5.62 -13.46 35.74
N CYS A 374 4.96 -12.30 35.74
CA CYS A 374 3.90 -12.01 34.79
C CYS A 374 4.49 -11.77 33.40
N VAL A 375 3.91 -12.40 32.38
CA VAL A 375 4.30 -12.27 30.97
C VAL A 375 3.08 -12.23 30.07
N ILE A 376 3.23 -11.63 28.89
CA ILE A 376 2.26 -11.74 27.80
C ILE A 376 2.70 -12.89 26.89
N PRO A 377 1.81 -13.84 26.53
CA PRO A 377 2.15 -14.98 25.67
C PRO A 377 2.76 -14.56 24.33
N ALA A 378 3.81 -15.24 23.89
CA ALA A 378 4.54 -15.00 22.62
C ALA A 378 5.16 -13.60 22.46
N ASP A 379 5.09 -12.74 23.48
CA ASP A 379 5.82 -11.48 23.55
C ASP A 379 7.33 -11.71 23.66
N VAL A 380 8.13 -10.70 23.30
CA VAL A 380 9.60 -10.76 23.37
C VAL A 380 10.10 -11.03 24.79
N ALA A 381 9.42 -10.54 25.83
CA ALA A 381 9.79 -10.78 27.22
C ALA A 381 9.67 -12.27 27.59
N GLU A 382 8.59 -12.94 27.16
CA GLU A 382 8.43 -14.37 27.37
C GLU A 382 9.51 -15.17 26.61
N GLN A 383 9.76 -14.82 25.34
CA GLN A 383 10.78 -15.47 24.53
C GLN A 383 12.16 -15.35 25.18
N THR A 384 12.53 -14.15 25.63
CA THR A 384 13.81 -13.87 26.30
C THR A 384 13.97 -14.68 27.58
N LEU A 385 12.92 -14.75 28.43
CA LEU A 385 12.96 -15.54 29.66
C LEU A 385 13.09 -17.04 29.38
N ARG A 386 12.43 -17.56 28.33
CA ARG A 386 12.56 -18.97 27.94
C ARG A 386 13.96 -19.30 27.41
N LEU A 387 14.56 -18.39 26.62
CA LEU A 387 15.94 -18.55 26.13
C LEU A 387 16.98 -18.53 27.25
N ARG A 388 16.63 -17.95 28.40
CA ARG A 388 17.42 -17.96 29.65
C ARG A 388 17.03 -19.11 30.59
N ASP A 389 16.40 -20.16 30.07
CA ASP A 389 16.01 -21.37 30.81
C ASP A 389 15.06 -21.14 32.01
N ILE A 390 14.31 -20.04 32.03
CA ILE A 390 13.29 -19.80 33.06
C ILE A 390 12.11 -20.77 32.84
N PRO A 391 11.77 -21.62 33.81
CA PRO A 391 10.79 -22.68 33.61
C PRO A 391 9.37 -22.13 33.50
N ASN A 392 8.57 -22.68 32.58
CA ASN A 392 7.17 -22.26 32.33
C ASN A 392 6.30 -22.16 33.58
N ARG A 393 6.54 -22.97 34.61
CA ARG A 393 5.78 -22.92 35.88
C ARG A 393 5.94 -21.60 36.66
N LYS A 394 7.01 -20.85 36.41
CA LYS A 394 7.24 -19.51 36.98
C LYS A 394 6.58 -18.40 36.15
N LEU A 395 6.18 -18.69 34.91
CA LEU A 395 5.63 -17.70 33.98
C LEU A 395 4.11 -17.67 34.07
N ILE A 396 3.58 -16.58 34.61
CA ILE A 396 2.15 -16.34 34.74
C ILE A 396 1.66 -15.55 33.53
N ARG A 397 0.98 -16.24 32.63
CA ARG A 397 0.50 -15.69 31.35
C ARG A 397 -0.81 -14.93 31.52
N VAL A 398 -0.85 -13.70 31.01
CA VAL A 398 -2.08 -12.88 30.90
C VAL A 398 -2.17 -12.21 29.53
N ASN A 399 -3.36 -11.73 29.16
CA ASN A 399 -3.60 -11.22 27.81
C ASN A 399 -3.49 -9.69 27.66
N THR A 400 -3.29 -8.95 28.76
CA THR A 400 -3.17 -7.48 28.72
C THR A 400 -2.13 -6.97 29.71
N PRO A 401 -1.40 -5.87 29.39
CA PRO A 401 -0.49 -5.22 30.33
C PRO A 401 -1.19 -4.77 31.62
N TYR A 402 -2.42 -4.25 31.49
CA TYR A 402 -3.27 -3.88 32.64
C TYR A 402 -3.44 -5.02 33.65
N SER A 403 -3.61 -6.26 33.15
CA SER A 403 -3.75 -7.43 34.02
C SER A 403 -2.47 -7.72 34.79
N CYS A 404 -1.29 -7.58 34.17
CA CYS A 404 -0.01 -7.74 34.89
C CYS A 404 0.17 -6.65 35.95
N ALA A 405 -0.15 -5.39 35.65
CA ALA A 405 -0.08 -4.30 36.65
C ALA A 405 -0.99 -4.57 37.87
N GLU A 406 -2.24 -4.97 37.65
CA GLU A 406 -3.17 -5.35 38.73
C GLU A 406 -2.66 -6.57 39.54
N MET A 407 -2.06 -7.56 38.88
CA MET A 407 -1.51 -8.72 39.58
C MET A 407 -0.29 -8.35 40.43
N LEU A 408 0.60 -7.50 39.91
CA LEU A 408 1.79 -7.05 40.63
C LEU A 408 1.41 -6.17 41.83
N LYS A 409 0.48 -5.21 41.62
CA LYS A 409 -0.12 -4.39 42.69
C LYS A 409 -0.64 -5.24 43.85
N ARG A 410 -1.40 -6.29 43.53
CA ARG A 410 -2.01 -7.20 44.51
C ARG A 410 -1.07 -8.28 45.06
N GLY A 411 0.20 -8.30 44.66
CA GLY A 411 1.17 -9.32 45.08
C GLY A 411 0.83 -10.75 44.61
N ARG A 412 0.07 -10.88 43.53
CA ARG A 412 -0.26 -12.20 42.91
C ARG A 412 0.90 -12.74 42.07
N VAL A 413 1.75 -11.84 41.61
CA VAL A 413 3.04 -12.10 40.96
C VAL A 413 4.11 -11.27 41.67
N ASP A 414 5.36 -11.71 41.60
CA ASP A 414 6.49 -11.06 42.25
C ASP A 414 7.17 -10.06 41.30
N LEU A 415 7.19 -10.38 40.01
CA LEU A 415 7.81 -9.58 38.95
C LEU A 415 6.91 -9.51 37.71
N TRP A 416 7.11 -8.50 36.89
CA TRP A 416 6.51 -8.35 35.57
C TRP A 416 7.59 -8.12 34.53
N ALA A 417 7.67 -8.98 33.51
CA ALA A 417 8.61 -8.82 32.39
C ALA A 417 7.93 -8.11 31.22
N TYR A 418 8.31 -6.86 30.94
CA TYR A 418 7.74 -6.07 29.85
C TYR A 418 8.55 -4.81 29.51
N GLY A 419 8.06 -4.04 28.55
CA GLY A 419 8.62 -2.73 28.23
C GLY A 419 8.61 -1.78 29.42
N ARG A 420 9.76 -1.14 29.70
CA ARG A 420 9.95 -0.20 30.81
C ARG A 420 8.85 0.86 30.89
N GLU A 421 8.67 1.62 29.80
CA GLU A 421 7.75 2.75 29.75
C GLU A 421 6.30 2.29 29.89
N THR A 422 5.98 1.12 29.32
CA THR A 422 4.66 0.53 29.42
C THR A 422 4.36 0.03 30.82
N ALA A 423 5.34 -0.59 31.50
CA ALA A 423 5.18 -1.01 32.89
C ALA A 423 4.87 0.18 33.80
N ARG A 424 5.64 1.26 33.68
CA ARG A 424 5.39 2.52 34.42
C ARG A 424 4.02 3.11 34.13
N TRP A 425 3.63 3.20 32.85
CA TRP A 425 2.34 3.75 32.46
C TRP A 425 1.18 3.00 33.11
N TYR A 426 1.21 1.67 33.07
CA TYR A 426 0.13 0.84 33.60
C TYR A 426 0.13 0.79 35.13
N LEU A 427 1.28 0.82 35.80
CA LEU A 427 1.37 0.95 37.26
C LEU A 427 0.76 2.26 37.74
N ASN A 428 1.09 3.38 37.08
CA ASN A 428 0.46 4.67 37.36
C ASN A 428 -1.05 4.63 37.09
N LYS A 429 -1.49 3.98 35.99
CA LYS A 429 -2.91 3.85 35.63
C LYS A 429 -3.72 3.03 36.64
N VAL A 430 -3.11 2.05 37.31
CA VAL A 430 -3.75 1.30 38.43
C VAL A 430 -3.60 2.02 39.78
N GLY A 431 -3.06 3.23 39.81
CA GLY A 431 -2.97 4.09 40.99
C GLY A 431 -1.81 3.75 41.93
N GLU A 432 -0.76 3.11 41.45
CA GLU A 432 0.44 2.82 42.25
C GLU A 432 1.43 3.98 42.21
N ASN A 433 2.15 4.19 43.32
CA ASN A 433 3.28 5.12 43.37
C ASN A 433 4.50 4.46 42.72
N LEU A 434 4.97 5.01 41.60
CA LEU A 434 6.11 4.47 40.84
C LEU A 434 7.40 4.39 41.66
N SER A 435 7.57 5.26 42.68
CA SER A 435 8.75 5.24 43.55
C SER A 435 8.81 4.01 44.46
N GLU A 436 7.73 3.23 44.59
CA GLU A 436 7.71 1.95 45.31
C GLU A 436 8.18 0.77 44.45
N TYR A 437 8.39 1.00 43.16
CA TYR A 437 8.78 -0.03 42.19
C TYR A 437 10.23 0.17 41.74
N GLU A 438 10.87 -0.94 41.40
CA GLU A 438 12.21 -0.96 40.84
C GLU A 438 12.28 -1.87 39.62
N GLU A 439 13.12 -1.47 38.68
CA GLU A 439 13.40 -2.18 37.44
C GLU A 439 14.77 -2.84 37.51
N THR A 440 14.89 -4.01 36.90
CA THR A 440 16.16 -4.75 36.79
C THR A 440 17.06 -4.20 35.70
N TYR A 441 18.25 -4.80 35.54
CA TYR A 441 18.99 -4.73 34.27
C TYR A 441 18.09 -5.19 33.11
N ALA A 442 18.26 -4.59 31.94
CA ALA A 442 17.47 -4.94 30.75
C ALA A 442 17.60 -6.44 30.42
N LEU A 443 16.46 -7.14 30.37
CA LEU A 443 16.41 -8.52 29.88
C LEU A 443 16.93 -8.59 28.44
N THR A 444 16.59 -7.57 27.66
CA THR A 444 17.16 -7.32 26.35
C THR A 444 17.03 -5.83 26.05
N GLU A 445 18.09 -5.24 25.47
CA GLU A 445 17.92 -4.00 24.72
C GLU A 445 17.10 -4.37 23.48
N SER A 446 16.02 -3.63 23.23
CA SER A 446 15.12 -3.94 22.14
C SER A 446 14.76 -2.66 21.39
N SER A 447 14.71 -2.79 20.08
CA SER A 447 14.15 -1.76 19.22
C SER A 447 12.87 -2.28 18.59
N GLN A 448 11.90 -1.40 18.49
CA GLN A 448 10.63 -1.64 17.85
C GLN A 448 10.75 -1.38 16.36
N TYR A 449 10.08 -2.21 15.56
CA TYR A 449 10.07 -2.15 14.10
C TYR A 449 8.64 -2.14 13.57
N ILE A 450 8.52 -1.91 12.27
CA ILE A 450 7.37 -2.27 11.47
C ILE A 450 7.71 -3.58 10.76
N ALA A 451 6.87 -4.60 10.93
CA ALA A 451 6.99 -5.89 10.26
C ALA A 451 5.84 -6.07 9.27
N PHE A 452 6.17 -6.52 8.07
CA PHE A 452 5.22 -6.71 6.98
C PHE A 452 5.07 -8.19 6.65
N ASN A 453 3.86 -8.58 6.27
CA ASN A 453 3.65 -9.89 5.68
C ASN A 453 4.53 -10.07 4.43
N LYS A 454 5.01 -11.29 4.18
CA LYS A 454 5.90 -11.58 3.03
C LYS A 454 5.28 -11.27 1.67
N ALA A 455 3.96 -11.29 1.56
CA ALA A 455 3.25 -10.97 0.33
C ALA A 455 3.22 -9.47 0.01
N VAL A 456 3.61 -8.59 0.94
CA VAL A 456 3.74 -7.15 0.67
C VAL A 456 4.90 -6.92 -0.32
N PRO A 457 4.69 -6.20 -1.44
CA PRO A 457 5.72 -5.95 -2.44
C PRO A 457 6.95 -5.21 -1.91
N GLU A 458 8.16 -5.53 -2.41
CA GLU A 458 9.43 -4.92 -1.94
C GLU A 458 9.48 -3.39 -2.12
N ASN A 459 8.87 -2.87 -3.19
CA ASN A 459 8.74 -1.43 -3.39
C ASN A 459 7.96 -0.75 -2.26
N VAL A 460 6.95 -1.41 -1.67
CA VAL A 460 6.25 -0.86 -0.50
C VAL A 460 7.20 -0.80 0.71
N ILE A 461 7.98 -1.86 0.95
CA ILE A 461 8.94 -1.92 2.05
C ILE A 461 9.99 -0.81 1.93
N GLY A 462 10.58 -0.66 0.73
CA GLY A 462 11.56 0.38 0.45
C GLY A 462 11.00 1.79 0.66
N ARG A 463 9.76 2.04 0.25
CA ARG A 463 9.10 3.35 0.45
C ARG A 463 8.82 3.66 1.92
N PHE A 464 8.44 2.68 2.71
CA PHE A 464 8.32 2.84 4.16
C PHE A 464 9.67 3.12 4.83
N GLN A 465 10.73 2.43 4.39
CA GLN A 465 12.09 2.68 4.87
C GLN A 465 12.57 4.10 4.54
N GLU A 466 12.41 4.56 3.30
CA GLU A 466 12.72 5.94 2.87
C GLU A 466 11.95 6.99 3.69
N ALA A 467 10.65 6.76 3.93
CA ALA A 467 9.82 7.66 4.70
C ALA A 467 10.25 7.74 6.17
N LEU A 468 10.65 6.61 6.78
CA LEU A 468 11.17 6.57 8.13
C LEU A 468 12.55 7.25 8.24
N GLU A 469 13.45 6.98 7.29
CA GLU A 469 14.77 7.62 7.22
C GLU A 469 14.64 9.14 7.10
N TYR A 470 13.68 9.62 6.31
CA TYR A 470 13.37 11.04 6.27
C TYR A 470 13.03 11.57 7.66
N LEU A 471 12.10 10.93 8.39
CA LEU A 471 11.68 11.37 9.73
C LEU A 471 12.85 11.41 10.73
N GLN A 472 13.79 10.47 10.59
CA GLN A 472 15.01 10.42 11.39
C GLN A 472 15.95 11.58 11.06
N LEU A 473 16.21 11.82 9.77
CA LEU A 473 17.13 12.85 9.29
C LEU A 473 16.59 14.26 9.46
N SER A 474 15.28 14.47 9.31
CA SER A 474 14.64 15.78 9.49
C SER A 474 14.53 16.22 10.94
N GLY A 475 14.70 15.30 11.90
CA GLY A 475 14.53 15.55 13.32
C GLY A 475 13.09 15.38 13.82
N GLU A 476 12.11 15.21 12.93
CA GLU A 476 10.70 15.00 13.29
C GLU A 476 10.52 13.81 14.24
N LEU A 477 11.26 12.71 14.04
CA LEU A 477 11.18 11.56 14.94
C LEU A 477 11.58 11.93 16.38
N LYS A 478 12.62 12.76 16.54
CA LYS A 478 13.07 13.21 17.87
C LYS A 478 12.05 14.13 18.52
N GLU A 479 11.39 14.98 17.75
CA GLU A 479 10.33 15.87 18.24
C GLU A 479 9.12 15.08 18.75
N ILE A 480 8.67 14.07 18.00
CA ILE A 480 7.59 13.17 18.41
C ILE A 480 7.97 12.48 19.73
N MET A 481 9.15 11.87 19.79
CA MET A 481 9.62 11.20 21.00
C MET A 481 9.67 12.16 22.19
N HIS A 482 10.24 13.35 22.03
CA HIS A 482 10.34 14.34 23.10
C HIS A 482 8.96 14.78 23.62
N TYR A 483 8.02 15.06 22.71
CA TYR A 483 6.67 15.49 23.06
C TYR A 483 5.93 14.45 23.92
N TYR A 484 5.98 13.17 23.54
CA TYR A 484 5.25 12.12 24.27
C TYR A 484 5.98 11.63 25.52
N LEU A 485 7.32 11.47 25.47
CA LEU A 485 8.07 10.99 26.62
C LEU A 485 8.09 12.01 27.77
N SER A 486 8.03 13.32 27.48
CA SER A 486 7.94 14.37 28.51
C SER A 486 6.60 14.39 29.27
N GLN A 487 5.58 13.66 28.77
CA GLN A 487 4.28 13.53 29.42
C GLN A 487 4.18 12.25 30.26
N LEU A 488 5.23 11.42 30.28
CA LEU A 488 5.20 10.17 31.04
C LEU A 488 5.28 10.43 32.53
N PRO A 489 4.57 9.62 33.34
CA PRO A 489 4.75 9.63 34.78
C PRO A 489 6.17 9.14 35.11
N GLU A 490 6.94 9.98 35.79
CA GLU A 490 8.25 9.63 36.32
C GLU A 490 8.14 9.31 37.82
N PRO A 491 9.04 8.47 38.37
CA PRO A 491 9.14 8.29 39.82
C PRO A 491 9.47 9.63 40.50
N ASP A 492 8.82 9.93 41.62
CA ASP A 492 9.21 11.05 42.47
C ASP A 492 10.66 10.84 42.94
N LEU A 493 11.55 11.74 42.52
CA LEU A 493 12.93 11.81 43.01
C LEU A 493 12.90 12.42 44.42
N HIS A 494 12.77 11.57 45.42
CA HIS A 494 12.88 11.94 46.84
C HIS A 494 14.03 11.21 47.52
#